data_AF-A0A3E0NC22-F1
#
_entry.id   AF-A0A3E0NC22-F1
#
_cell.length_a   1.000
_cell.length_b   1.000
_cell.length_c   1.000
_cell.angle_alpha   90.00
_cell.angle_beta   90.00
_cell.angle_gamma   90.00
#
_symmetry.space_group_name_H-M   'P 1'
#
loop_
_entity.id
_entity.type
_entity.pdbx_description
1 polymer ?
#
loop_
_entity_poly.entity_id
_entity_poly.type
_entity_poly.pdbx_seq_one_letter_code
_entity_poly.pdbx_strand_id
1 'polypeptide(L)'
;MPAATRRSTRLAIAAAGLALLLVLAFGSAAPVAADEEPPGDGQPSLQTLLEAGLKARRPVEFRFIDRVCELVIEGELPRSLVQQTFIWARRRNARPFPYFERAMRVQAERLGVKI
;
A
#
# COMPACT_ATOMS: atom_id res chain seq x y z
N MET A 1 14.42 -46.38 -20.43
CA MET A 1 15.04 -45.20 -21.09
C MET A 1 15.51 -45.65 -22.46
N PRO A 2 15.31 -44.91 -23.58
CA PRO A 2 14.85 -43.52 -23.76
C PRO A 2 13.47 -43.40 -24.43
N ALA A 3 12.89 -42.20 -24.32
CA ALA A 3 11.53 -41.85 -24.70
C ALA A 3 11.35 -41.64 -26.21
N ALA A 4 10.19 -42.07 -26.68
CA ALA A 4 9.76 -42.09 -28.07
C ALA A 4 9.37 -40.71 -28.60
N THR A 5 9.81 -40.48 -29.83
CA THR A 5 9.35 -39.52 -30.82
C THR A 5 7.82 -39.49 -30.97
N ARG A 6 7.22 -38.30 -30.93
CA ARG A 6 5.89 -38.01 -31.52
C ARG A 6 6.00 -36.67 -32.26
N ARG A 7 6.31 -36.67 -33.55
CA ARG A 7 5.36 -36.63 -34.68
C ARG A 7 4.06 -35.85 -34.41
N SER A 8 4.11 -34.58 -34.81
CA SER A 8 3.21 -33.93 -35.78
C SER A 8 1.69 -34.01 -35.58
N THR A 9 1.09 -32.83 -35.38
CA THR A 9 -0.22 -32.52 -35.96
C THR A 9 -0.28 -31.02 -36.27
N ARG A 10 -0.17 -30.69 -37.56
CA ARG A 10 -0.61 -29.40 -38.07
C ARG A 10 -2.13 -29.47 -38.17
N LEU A 11 -2.84 -28.53 -37.56
CA LEU A 11 -4.22 -28.21 -37.91
C LEU A 11 -4.35 -26.70 -37.92
N ALA A 12 -4.34 -26.17 -39.15
CA ALA A 12 -4.74 -24.83 -39.45
C ALA A 12 -6.23 -24.67 -39.11
N ILE A 13 -6.57 -23.59 -38.42
CA ILE A 13 -7.88 -22.97 -38.55
C ILE A 13 -7.61 -21.59 -39.13
N ALA A 14 -7.87 -21.48 -40.42
CA ALA A 14 -7.74 -20.27 -41.20
C ALA A 14 -8.97 -19.37 -40.99
N ALA A 15 -8.67 -18.08 -40.84
CA ALA A 15 -9.33 -16.94 -41.48
C ALA A 15 -10.82 -16.67 -41.23
N ALA A 16 -11.05 -15.50 -40.62
CA ALA A 16 -11.93 -14.40 -41.07
C ALA A 16 -12.35 -13.62 -39.80
N GLY A 17 -11.86 -12.42 -39.52
CA GLY A 17 -11.86 -11.26 -40.39
C GLY A 17 -12.93 -10.30 -39.87
N LEU A 18 -12.56 -9.37 -38.97
CA LEU A 18 -13.21 -8.06 -38.91
C LEU A 18 -12.38 -7.06 -38.09
N ALA A 19 -11.84 -6.08 -38.81
CA ALA A 19 -11.65 -4.69 -38.44
C ALA A 19 -11.18 -4.35 -37.01
N LEU A 20 -9.89 -3.98 -36.94
CA LEU A 20 -9.49 -2.60 -36.65
C LEU A 20 -10.37 -1.85 -35.64
N LEU A 21 -10.01 -1.90 -34.35
CA LEU A 21 -10.27 -0.78 -33.45
C LEU A 21 -9.08 -0.59 -32.51
N LEU A 22 -8.16 0.19 -33.03
CA LEU A 22 -7.03 0.80 -32.37
C LEU A 22 -7.59 1.87 -31.42
N VAL A 23 -8.10 1.47 -30.25
CA VAL A 23 -8.47 2.42 -29.20
C VAL A 23 -7.24 2.72 -28.37
N LEU A 24 -6.49 3.72 -28.81
CA LEU A 24 -5.77 4.62 -27.92
C LEU A 24 -6.80 5.23 -26.95
N ALA A 25 -6.91 4.68 -25.74
CA ALA A 25 -7.44 5.41 -24.60
C ALA A 25 -6.26 5.77 -23.70
N PHE A 26 -5.54 6.79 -24.16
CA PHE A 26 -4.59 7.54 -23.37
C PHE A 26 -5.31 8.11 -22.14
N GLY A 27 -4.70 7.92 -20.97
CA GLY A 27 -4.84 8.68 -19.73
C GLY A 27 -6.12 9.50 -19.50
N SER A 28 -6.92 9.05 -18.54
CA SER A 28 -7.44 9.95 -17.52
C SER A 28 -7.23 9.29 -16.17
N ALA A 29 -6.06 9.53 -15.58
CA ALA A 29 -5.94 9.53 -14.13
C ALA A 29 -6.74 10.75 -13.67
N ALA A 30 -8.04 10.55 -13.46
CA ALA A 30 -8.81 11.51 -12.66
C ALA A 30 -8.08 11.65 -11.33
N PRO A 31 -7.92 12.87 -10.78
CA PRO A 31 -7.60 12.97 -9.38
C PRO A 31 -8.71 12.23 -8.66
N VAL A 32 -8.37 11.12 -8.01
CA VAL A 32 -9.20 10.60 -6.92
C VAL A 32 -9.20 11.74 -5.93
N ALA A 33 -10.22 12.58 -6.02
CA ALA A 33 -10.61 13.42 -4.91
C ALA A 33 -10.76 12.42 -3.77
N ALA A 34 -9.82 12.46 -2.83
CA ALA A 34 -9.97 11.81 -1.57
C ALA A 34 -11.20 12.47 -0.95
N ASP A 35 -12.36 11.85 -1.16
CA ASP A 35 -13.47 11.95 -0.25
C ASP A 35 -12.91 11.49 1.09
N GLU A 36 -12.39 12.44 1.87
CA GLU A 36 -12.31 12.33 3.32
C GLU A 36 -13.75 12.15 3.81
N GLU A 37 -14.24 10.91 3.75
CA GLU A 37 -15.48 10.56 4.42
C GLU A 37 -15.30 10.80 5.92
N PRO A 38 -16.26 11.49 6.55
CA PRO A 38 -16.15 11.96 7.92
C PRO A 38 -16.14 10.76 8.87
N PRO A 39 -15.39 10.78 9.98
CA PRO A 39 -15.51 9.73 10.98
C PRO A 39 -16.90 9.81 11.64
N GLY A 40 -17.86 9.06 11.07
CA GLY A 40 -19.06 8.61 11.74
C GLY A 40 -18.67 7.69 12.91
N ASP A 41 -19.45 7.76 13.98
CA ASP A 41 -19.34 6.92 15.18
C ASP A 41 -18.16 7.18 16.12
N GLY A 42 -17.69 8.43 16.26
CA GLY A 42 -16.89 8.88 17.42
C GLY A 42 -15.54 8.17 17.67
N GLN A 43 -15.13 7.27 16.78
CA GLN A 43 -13.86 6.55 16.86
C GLN A 43 -12.78 7.39 16.17
N PRO A 44 -11.63 7.66 16.82
CA PRO A 44 -10.58 8.45 16.18
C PRO A 44 -10.03 7.73 14.94
N SER A 45 -9.69 8.51 13.91
CA SER A 45 -9.02 7.98 12.73
C SER A 45 -7.67 7.35 13.09
N LEU A 46 -7.13 6.50 12.20
CA LEU A 46 -5.80 5.91 12.41
C LEU A 46 -4.73 6.98 12.61
N GLN A 47 -4.79 8.06 11.83
CA GLN A 47 -3.88 9.20 11.94
C GLN A 47 -3.97 9.84 13.32
N THR A 48 -5.17 10.24 13.76
CA THR A 48 -5.38 10.84 15.08
C THR A 48 -4.88 9.93 16.20
N LEU A 49 -5.11 8.63 16.08
CA LEU A 49 -4.63 7.62 17.05
C LEU A 49 -3.10 7.53 17.08
N LEU A 50 -2.44 7.55 15.91
CA LEU A 50 -0.98 7.53 15.80
C LEU A 50 -0.36 8.82 16.34
N GLU A 51 -0.86 9.99 15.94
CA GLU A 51 -0.36 11.29 16.39
C GLU A 51 -0.43 11.44 17.91
N ALA A 52 -1.60 11.14 18.49
CA ALA A 52 -1.80 11.21 19.93
C ALA A 52 -0.98 10.15 20.66
N GLY A 53 -1.06 8.89 20.22
CA GLY A 53 -0.42 7.77 20.91
C GLY A 53 1.10 7.75 20.79
N LEU A 54 1.66 8.28 19.69
CA LEU A 54 3.10 8.45 19.49
C LEU A 54 3.63 9.76 20.08
N LYS A 55 2.73 10.63 20.56
CA LYS A 55 3.06 11.97 21.05
C LYS A 55 3.83 12.78 20.01
N ALA A 56 3.37 12.74 18.76
CA ALA A 56 3.93 13.56 17.69
C ALA A 56 3.76 15.05 18.02
N ARG A 57 4.80 15.85 17.75
CA ARG A 57 4.86 17.29 18.08
C ARG A 57 5.47 18.12 16.97
N ARG A 58 6.29 17.53 16.10
CA ARG A 58 6.99 18.28 15.05
C ARG A 58 6.27 18.11 13.71
N PRO A 59 6.27 19.13 12.83
CA PRO A 59 5.69 19.01 11.49
C PRO A 59 6.21 17.81 10.68
N VAL A 60 7.50 17.49 10.83
CA VAL A 60 8.10 16.32 10.17
C VAL A 60 7.55 14.99 10.67
N GLU A 61 7.16 14.93 11.95
CA GLU A 61 6.59 13.72 12.55
C GLU A 61 5.16 13.50 12.07
N PHE A 62 4.38 14.57 11.96
CA PHE A 62 3.03 14.53 11.39
C PHE A 62 3.07 14.10 9.92
N ARG A 63 3.95 14.67 9.10
CA ARG A 63 4.11 14.24 7.68
C ARG A 63 4.49 12.77 7.54
N PHE A 64 5.32 12.26 8.44
CA PHE A 64 5.68 10.85 8.43
C PHE A 64 4.47 9.96 8.76
N ILE A 65 3.67 10.33 9.76
CA ILE A 65 2.44 9.60 10.12
C ILE A 65 1.43 9.64 8.97
N ASP A 66 1.25 10.82 8.38
CA ASP A 66 0.38 11.04 7.22
C ASP A 66 0.77 10.11 6.07
N ARG A 67 2.06 10.07 5.71
CA ARG A 67 2.56 9.17 4.67
C ARG A 67 2.33 7.69 4.99
N VAL A 68 2.50 7.30 6.26
CA VAL A 68 2.19 5.92 6.68
C VAL A 68 0.69 5.62 6.55
N CYS A 69 -0.19 6.57 6.88
CA CYS A 69 -1.63 6.42 6.74
C CYS A 69 -2.05 6.30 5.26
N GLU A 70 -1.51 7.14 4.38
CA GLU A 70 -1.71 7.04 2.93
C GLU A 70 -1.34 5.65 2.41
N LEU A 71 -0.15 5.16 2.75
CA LEU A 71 0.32 3.83 2.32
C LEU A 71 -0.55 2.68 2.85
N VAL A 72 -1.20 2.87 4.00
CA VAL A 72 -2.18 1.89 4.51
C VAL A 72 -3.48 1.95 3.72
N ILE A 73 -3.94 3.15 3.35
CA ILE A 73 -5.13 3.34 2.50
C ILE A 73 -4.89 2.77 1.10
N GLU A 74 -3.70 2.99 0.54
CA GLU A 74 -3.25 2.44 -0.74
C GLU A 74 -3.07 0.91 -0.71
N GLY A 75 -3.00 0.29 0.47
CA GLY A 75 -2.80 -1.15 0.65
C GLY A 75 -1.35 -1.61 0.57
N GLU A 76 -0.40 -0.70 0.37
CA GLU A 76 1.04 -0.96 0.34
C GLU A 76 1.59 -1.34 1.73
N LEU A 77 1.01 -0.78 2.80
CA LEU A 77 1.33 -1.13 4.18
C LEU A 77 0.15 -1.83 4.88
N PRO A 78 0.33 -3.05 5.40
CA PRO A 78 -0.71 -3.72 6.16
C PRO A 78 -1.07 -2.93 7.43
N ARG A 79 -2.35 -2.60 7.62
CA ARG A 79 -2.84 -1.90 8.82
C ARG A 79 -2.44 -2.61 10.13
N SER A 80 -2.45 -3.95 10.12
CA SER A 80 -2.09 -4.77 11.28
C SER A 80 -0.61 -4.62 11.66
N LEU A 81 0.29 -4.46 10.69
CA LEU A 81 1.72 -4.23 10.92
C LEU A 81 1.95 -2.87 11.60
N VAL A 82 1.25 -1.83 11.12
CA VAL A 82 1.32 -0.48 11.70
C VAL A 82 0.81 -0.51 13.15
N GLN A 83 -0.32 -1.18 13.42
CA GLN A 83 -0.86 -1.31 14.76
C GLN A 83 0.07 -2.07 15.72
N GLN A 84 0.65 -3.19 15.29
CA GLN A 84 1.61 -3.94 16.09
C GLN A 84 2.84 -3.10 16.43
N THR A 85 3.36 -2.37 15.44
CA THR A 85 4.52 -1.49 15.60
C THR A 85 4.20 -0.32 16.53
N PHE A 86 3.01 0.26 16.41
CA PHE A 86 2.49 1.29 17.31
C PHE A 86 2.41 0.82 18.76
N ILE A 87 1.79 -0.33 19.01
CA ILE A 87 1.67 -0.91 20.36
C ILE A 87 3.06 -1.17 20.95
N TRP A 88 3.98 -1.72 20.16
CA TRP A 88 5.36 -1.95 20.57
C TRP A 88 6.09 -0.64 20.91
N ALA A 89 5.99 0.38 20.05
CA ALA A 89 6.69 1.65 20.22
C ALA A 89 6.21 2.38 21.49
N ARG A 90 4.91 2.36 21.77
CA ARG A 90 4.32 2.94 22.97
C ARG A 90 4.83 2.35 24.29
N ARG A 91 5.36 1.12 24.27
CA ARG A 91 5.91 0.46 25.46
C ARG A 91 7.39 0.74 25.71
N ARG A 92 8.10 1.38 24.77
CA ARG A 92 9.56 1.51 24.82
C ARG A 92 10.04 2.60 25.78
N ASN A 93 9.47 3.80 25.70
CA ASN A 93 9.97 4.95 26.44
C ASN A 93 8.96 6.12 26.49
N ALA A 94 9.39 7.24 27.10
CA ALA A 94 8.59 8.47 27.19
C ALA A 94 8.30 9.15 25.83
N ARG A 95 9.19 8.97 24.84
CA ARG A 95 9.08 9.53 23.47
C ARG A 95 9.01 8.39 22.44
N PRO A 96 7.81 7.84 22.17
CA PRO A 96 7.65 6.63 21.37
C PRO A 96 7.80 6.84 19.84
N PHE A 97 7.59 8.06 19.34
CA PHE A 97 7.65 8.35 17.90
C PHE A 97 8.95 7.87 17.21
N PRO A 98 10.18 8.19 17.67
CA PRO A 98 11.40 7.74 16.99
C PRO A 98 11.57 6.22 16.91
N TYR A 99 11.00 5.48 17.87
CA TYR A 99 11.01 4.01 17.83
C TYR A 99 10.05 3.49 16.77
N PHE A 100 8.86 4.07 16.71
CA PHE A 100 7.88 3.76 15.69
C PHE A 100 8.44 4.05 14.29
N GLU A 101 8.98 5.25 14.06
CA GLU A 101 9.56 5.66 12.78
C GLU A 101 10.65 4.67 12.34
N ARG A 102 11.61 4.38 13.22
CA ARG A 102 12.69 3.44 12.89
C ARG A 102 12.18 2.05 12.56
N ALA A 103 11.23 1.54 13.36
CA ALA A 103 10.67 0.22 13.11
C ALA A 103 9.87 0.19 11.79
N MET A 104 9.05 1.20 11.53
CA MET A 104 8.27 1.30 10.30
C MET A 104 9.15 1.35 9.05
N ARG A 105 10.25 2.12 9.05
CA ARG A 105 11.19 2.14 7.94
C ARG A 105 11.76 0.75 7.66
N VAL A 106 12.21 0.04 8.70
CA VAL A 106 12.73 -1.33 8.56
C VAL A 106 11.68 -2.30 8.03
N GLN A 107 10.43 -2.21 8.51
CA GLN A 107 9.37 -3.10 8.02
C GLN A 107 8.94 -2.76 6.59
N ALA A 108 8.87 -1.48 6.23
CA ALA A 108 8.55 -1.04 4.88
C ALA A 108 9.63 -1.47 3.88
N GLU A 109 10.91 -1.32 4.24
CA GLU A 109 12.04 -1.81 3.43
C GLU A 109 11.93 -3.33 3.15
N ARG A 110 11.51 -4.13 4.15
CA ARG A 110 11.29 -5.57 3.97
C ARG A 110 10.14 -5.90 3.03
N LEU A 111 9.16 -5.02 2.93
CA LEU A 111 8.04 -5.12 1.99
C LEU A 111 8.37 -4.51 0.62
N GLY A 112 9.54 -3.88 0.46
CA GLY A 112 9.90 -3.16 -0.76
C GLY A 112 9.22 -1.80 -0.92
N VAL A 113 8.61 -1.28 0.15
CA VAL A 113 7.88 0.00 0.17
C VAL A 113 8.80 1.11 0.70
N LYS A 114 8.78 2.28 0.05
CA LYS A 114 9.56 3.47 0.47
C LYS A 114 8.69 4.44 1.24
N ILE A 115 9.16 4.87 2.42
CA ILE A 115 8.47 5.78 3.34
C ILE A 115 9.40 6.87 3.85
#